data_AF-A0A2H0KTG9-F1
#
_entry.id   AF-A0A2H0KTG9-F1
#
_cell.length_a   1.000
_cell.length_b   1.000
_cell.length_c   1.000
_cell.angle_alpha   90.00
_cell.angle_beta   90.00
_cell.angle_gamma   90.00
#
_symmetry.space_group_name_H-M   'P 1'
#
loop_
_entity.id
_entity.type
_entity.pdbx_description
1 polymer ?
#
loop_
_entity_poly.entity_id
_entity_poly.type
_entity_poly.pdbx_seq_one_letter_code
_entity_poly.pdbx_strand_id
1 'polypeptide(L)'
;KQNYETILLQSASGFCSKKVLTSSSRHHDYGGGGLRRRESDCVHPKLYAKEDSRHVHFMPKRVFIIHGWGGNPQEGWFPWLKKELQMRGFVVQVPSMPNPEEPKIETWVPFLSKLVGQADENTFLVGHSIGCQTIIRYL
;
A
#
# COMPACT_ATOMS: atom_id res chain seq x y z
N LYS A 1 1.50 21.35 -7.88
CA LYS A 1 0.13 21.24 -7.34
C LYS A 1 -0.64 20.20 -8.15
N GLN A 2 -0.68 18.95 -7.70
CA GLN A 2 -1.75 18.01 -8.02
C GLN A 2 -1.92 17.13 -6.78
N ASN A 3 -2.99 17.39 -6.04
CA ASN A 3 -3.36 16.65 -4.83
C ASN A 3 -4.22 15.47 -5.30
N TYR A 4 -3.74 14.25 -5.09
CA TYR A 4 -4.53 13.02 -5.27
C TYR A 4 -4.80 12.44 -3.88
N GLU A 5 -5.95 12.78 -3.30
CA GLU A 5 -6.47 12.07 -2.13
C GLU A 5 -7.55 11.10 -2.58
N THR A 6 -7.25 9.80 -2.54
CA THR A 6 -8.21 8.76 -2.12
C THR A 6 -7.38 7.55 -1.66
N ILE A 7 -7.15 7.47 -0.36
CA ILE A 7 -6.66 6.28 0.34
C ILE A 7 -7.87 5.73 1.10
N LEU A 8 -8.30 4.50 0.80
CA LEU A 8 -9.22 3.78 1.68
C LEU A 8 -8.56 2.47 2.11
N LEU A 9 -7.88 2.57 3.25
CA LEU A 9 -7.47 1.47 4.11
C LEU A 9 -8.66 1.11 5.00
N GLN A 10 -9.28 -0.05 4.78
CA GLN A 10 -10.13 -0.71 5.77
C GLN A 10 -9.51 -2.06 6.12
N SER A 11 -8.79 -2.11 7.24
CA SER A 11 -8.57 -3.35 7.97
C SER A 11 -9.58 -3.40 9.10
N ALA A 12 -10.58 -4.27 8.98
CA ALA A 12 -11.54 -4.54 10.03
C ALA A 12 -10.90 -5.40 11.12
N SER A 13 -10.68 -4.81 12.29
CA SER A 13 -10.61 -5.55 13.55
C SER A 13 -10.96 -4.59 14.69
N GLY A 14 -11.91 -5.02 15.51
CA GLY A 14 -12.51 -4.35 16.67
C GLY A 14 -11.80 -3.14 17.28
N PHE A 15 -12.57 -2.04 17.35
CA PHE A 15 -12.71 -1.20 18.53
C PHE A 15 -11.42 -0.72 19.24
N CYS A 16 -10.80 0.37 18.75
CA CYS A 16 -10.24 1.41 19.64
C CYS A 16 -9.83 2.69 18.87
N SER A 17 -10.46 3.81 19.24
CA SER A 17 -9.99 5.21 19.15
C SER A 17 -9.37 5.73 17.83
N LYS A 18 -10.18 6.55 17.17
CA LYS A 18 -9.84 7.52 16.11
C LYS A 18 -8.48 8.21 16.35
N LYS A 19 -7.50 7.93 15.48
CA LYS A 19 -6.43 8.89 15.15
C LYS A 19 -6.28 8.93 13.64
N VAL A 20 -6.99 9.88 13.04
CA VAL A 20 -6.80 10.30 11.64
C VAL A 20 -5.49 11.09 11.61
N LEU A 21 -4.49 10.61 10.87
CA LEU A 21 -3.25 11.36 10.63
C LEU A 21 -3.47 12.26 9.42
N THR A 22 -3.67 13.55 9.65
CA THR A 22 -3.58 14.59 8.62
C THR A 22 -2.31 15.40 8.84
N SER A 23 -1.37 15.44 7.90
CA SER A 23 -0.21 16.32 7.98
C SER A 23 -0.54 17.69 7.36
N SER A 24 -0.66 18.71 8.21
CA SER A 24 -0.72 20.12 7.78
C SER A 24 0.70 20.69 7.69
N SER A 25 1.13 21.11 6.50
CA SER A 25 2.39 21.85 6.31
C SER A 25 2.24 23.31 6.72
N ARG A 26 3.16 23.80 7.55
CA ARG A 26 3.53 25.23 7.63
C ARG A 26 5.05 25.36 7.50
N HIS A 27 5.47 26.23 6.59
CA HIS A 27 6.86 26.66 6.34
C HIS A 27 7.13 28.02 7.01
N HIS A 28 8.42 28.35 7.17
CA HIS A 28 9.09 29.54 7.75
C HIS A 28 9.40 29.45 9.27
N ASP A 29 10.59 29.77 9.79
CA ASP A 29 11.88 30.24 9.23
C ASP A 29 13.03 30.03 10.25
N TYR A 30 14.26 30.18 9.77
CA TYR A 30 15.63 30.11 10.36
C TYR A 30 15.88 30.20 11.89
N GLY A 31 16.87 29.41 12.36
CA GLY A 31 17.65 29.66 13.58
C GLY A 31 18.64 28.55 13.92
N GLY A 32 19.94 28.84 13.87
CA GLY A 32 21.03 27.85 13.92
C GLY A 32 21.32 27.20 15.28
N GLY A 33 22.12 26.13 15.23
CA GLY A 33 22.67 25.45 16.39
C GLY A 33 23.24 24.09 15.97
N GLY A 34 24.58 23.98 15.93
CA GLY A 34 25.26 22.79 15.47
C GLY A 34 24.88 21.53 16.25
N LEU A 35 24.55 20.46 15.52
CA LEU A 35 24.57 19.11 16.06
C LEU A 35 25.33 18.20 15.10
N ARG A 36 26.29 17.50 15.70
CA ARG A 36 27.14 16.47 15.11
C ARG A 36 26.37 15.58 14.14
N ARG A 37 26.98 15.30 12.99
CA ARG A 37 26.56 14.21 12.08
C ARG A 37 26.40 12.95 12.92
N ARG A 38 25.15 12.57 13.23
CA ARG A 38 24.84 11.15 13.41
C ARG A 38 24.56 10.66 12.01
N GLU A 39 25.46 9.83 11.50
CA GLU A 39 25.06 8.84 10.51
C GLU A 39 23.80 8.18 11.07
N SER A 40 22.66 8.48 10.46
CA SER A 40 21.45 7.70 10.70
C SER A 40 21.73 6.37 10.03
N ASP A 41 22.31 5.48 10.83
CA ASP A 41 22.35 4.06 10.56
C ASP A 41 21.01 3.69 9.95
N CYS A 42 21.04 3.22 8.71
CA CYS A 42 19.94 2.48 8.14
C CYS A 42 19.74 1.28 9.07
N VAL A 43 18.88 1.44 10.08
CA VAL A 43 18.51 0.39 11.01
C VAL A 43 17.77 -0.63 10.15
N HIS A 44 18.53 -1.59 9.63
CA HIS A 44 18.00 -2.88 9.25
C HIS A 44 17.10 -3.33 10.40
N PRO A 45 15.89 -3.82 10.13
CA PRO A 45 15.03 -4.34 11.19
C PRO A 45 15.82 -5.45 11.89
N LYS A 46 16.39 -5.15 13.06
CA LYS A 46 16.87 -6.16 13.97
C LYS A 46 15.63 -6.95 14.33
N LEU A 47 15.58 -8.17 13.80
CA LEU A 47 14.72 -9.24 14.24
C LEU A 47 14.65 -9.16 15.77
N TYR A 48 13.50 -8.72 16.29
CA TYR A 48 13.18 -8.85 17.70
C TYR A 48 12.96 -10.34 17.95
N ALA A 49 14.06 -11.08 18.15
CA ALA A 49 14.01 -12.43 18.68
C ALA A 49 13.94 -12.31 20.21
N LYS A 50 12.72 -12.26 20.75
CA LYS A 50 12.47 -12.91 22.03
C LYS A 50 12.14 -14.36 21.66
N GLU A 51 13.02 -15.28 22.04
CA GLU A 51 12.78 -16.72 21.95
C GLU A 51 11.58 -17.07 22.81
N ASP A 52 10.42 -17.17 22.18
CA ASP A 52 9.25 -17.86 22.68
C ASP A 52 8.93 -18.95 21.65
N SER A 53 8.98 -20.20 22.08
CA SER A 53 8.89 -21.44 21.29
C SER A 53 7.49 -21.70 20.72
N ARG A 54 6.86 -20.68 20.15
CA ARG A 54 5.67 -20.77 19.32
C ARG A 54 6.12 -20.44 17.90
N HIS A 55 6.01 -21.40 16.99
CA HIS A 55 6.24 -21.17 15.57
C HIS A 55 5.24 -20.11 15.10
N VAL A 56 5.64 -18.83 15.11
CA VAL A 56 4.84 -17.76 14.55
C VAL A 56 4.90 -17.97 13.05
N HIS A 57 3.80 -18.47 12.48
CA HIS A 57 3.69 -18.64 11.04
C HIS A 57 3.65 -17.23 10.41
N PHE A 58 4.82 -16.74 10.01
CA PHE A 58 4.93 -15.45 9.34
C PHE A 58 4.41 -15.60 7.91
N MET A 59 3.12 -15.32 7.72
CA MET A 59 2.56 -15.16 6.39
C MET A 59 3.06 -13.83 5.80
N PRO A 60 3.65 -13.83 4.60
CA PRO A 60 4.09 -12.61 3.95
C PRO A 60 2.88 -11.73 3.60
N LYS A 61 2.92 -10.47 4.01
CA LYS A 61 1.86 -9.50 3.68
C LYS A 61 1.88 -9.20 2.18
N ARG A 62 0.72 -9.35 1.53
CA ARG A 62 0.55 -9.16 0.08
C ARG A 62 -0.18 -7.86 -0.21
N VAL A 63 0.27 -7.10 -1.20
CA VAL A 63 -0.36 -5.85 -1.63
C VAL A 63 -0.65 -5.90 -3.12
N PHE A 64 -1.89 -5.59 -3.52
CA PHE A 64 -2.29 -5.47 -4.92
C PHE A 64 -2.65 -4.02 -5.23
N ILE A 65 -1.99 -3.42 -6.21
CA ILE A 65 -2.23 -2.04 -6.64
C ILE A 65 -2.94 -2.05 -8.00
N ILE A 66 -4.19 -1.58 -8.04
CA ILE A 66 -5.08 -1.64 -9.21
C ILE A 66 -5.20 -0.25 -9.84
N HIS A 67 -4.72 -0.13 -11.08
CA HIS A 67 -4.65 1.12 -11.81
C HIS A 67 -6.01 1.63 -12.31
N GLY A 68 -6.02 2.83 -12.88
CA GLY A 68 -7.23 3.48 -13.41
C GLY A 68 -7.53 3.14 -14.87
N TRP A 69 -8.53 3.82 -15.44
CA TRP A 69 -8.83 3.80 -16.88
C TRP A 69 -7.60 4.23 -17.68
N GLY A 70 -7.27 3.46 -18.73
CA GLY A 70 -6.13 3.73 -19.62
C GLY A 70 -4.79 3.54 -18.93
N GLY A 71 -4.81 3.04 -17.69
CA GLY A 71 -3.64 2.93 -16.86
C GLY A 71 -2.82 1.68 -17.14
N ASN A 72 -1.63 1.65 -16.53
CA ASN A 72 -0.73 0.51 -16.61
C ASN A 72 0.13 0.42 -15.34
N PRO A 73 0.83 -0.70 -15.10
CA PRO A 73 1.58 -0.90 -13.86
C PRO A 73 2.78 0.05 -13.64
N GLN A 74 3.19 0.80 -14.66
CA GLN A 74 4.36 1.68 -14.63
C GLN A 74 3.96 3.16 -14.48
N GLU A 75 2.66 3.46 -14.40
CA GLU A 75 2.20 4.84 -14.33
C GLU A 75 2.36 5.47 -12.95
N GLY A 76 2.52 6.80 -12.96
CA GLY A 76 2.45 7.64 -11.77
C GLY A 76 3.31 7.14 -10.61
N TRP A 77 2.66 6.89 -9.48
CA TRP A 77 3.30 6.54 -8.21
C TRP A 77 3.38 5.04 -7.96
N PHE A 78 2.86 4.17 -8.84
CA PHE A 78 2.84 2.72 -8.58
C PHE A 78 4.23 2.10 -8.49
N PRO A 79 5.21 2.42 -9.36
CA PRO A 79 6.56 1.88 -9.25
C PRO A 79 7.25 2.28 -7.96
N TRP A 80 7.07 3.55 -7.55
CA TRP A 80 7.60 4.06 -6.29
C TRP A 80 6.99 3.34 -5.10
N LEU A 81 5.65 3.25 -5.03
CA LEU A 81 4.97 2.60 -3.90
C LEU A 81 5.33 1.11 -3.83
N LYS A 82 5.41 0.43 -4.98
CA LYS A 82 5.86 -0.95 -5.07
C LYS A 82 7.24 -1.12 -4.43
N LYS A 83 8.21 -0.27 -4.82
CA LYS A 83 9.57 -0.32 -4.27
C LYS A 83 9.59 -0.07 -2.76
N GLU A 84 8.89 0.96 -2.29
CA GLU A 84 8.82 1.30 -0.86
C GLU A 84 8.23 0.18 0.00
N LEU A 85 7.16 -0.46 -0.47
CA LEU A 85 6.53 -1.58 0.23
C LEU A 85 7.38 -2.85 0.18
N GLN A 86 8.04 -3.13 -0.94
CA GLN A 86 8.97 -4.26 -1.05
C GLN A 86 10.16 -4.12 -0.09
N MET A 87 10.72 -2.92 0.06
CA MET A 87 11.78 -2.66 1.06
C MET A 87 11.33 -2.91 2.50
N ARG A 88 10.02 -2.87 2.77
CA ARG A 88 9.42 -3.15 4.08
C ARG A 88 8.97 -4.62 4.24
N GLY A 89 9.31 -5.49 3.29
CA GLY A 89 9.02 -6.92 3.35
C GLY A 89 7.63 -7.33 2.85
N PHE A 90 6.91 -6.45 2.14
CA PHE A 90 5.64 -6.81 1.50
C PHE A 90 5.87 -7.46 0.14
N VAL A 91 5.02 -8.42 -0.21
CA VAL A 91 4.92 -8.97 -1.56
C VAL A 91 3.94 -8.11 -2.36
N VAL A 92 4.44 -7.29 -3.28
CA VAL A 92 3.62 -6.30 -3.99
C VAL A 92 3.43 -6.66 -5.46
N GLN A 93 2.17 -6.66 -5.90
CA GLN A 93 1.77 -6.88 -7.28
C GLN A 93 1.04 -5.65 -7.82
N VAL A 94 1.37 -5.28 -9.05
CA VAL A 94 0.71 -4.22 -9.81
C VAL A 94 0.31 -4.84 -11.14
N PRO A 95 -0.87 -5.48 -11.23
CA PRO A 95 -1.27 -6.17 -12.45
C PRO A 95 -1.62 -5.17 -13.56
N SER A 96 -1.37 -5.57 -14.81
CA SER A 96 -1.99 -4.93 -15.97
C SER A 96 -3.42 -5.44 -16.08
N MET A 97 -4.40 -4.57 -15.90
CA MET A 97 -5.81 -4.93 -15.96
C MET A 97 -6.24 -5.11 -17.43
N PRO A 98 -7.19 -6.02 -17.70
CA PRO A 98 -7.60 -6.34 -19.06
C PRO A 98 -8.28 -5.14 -19.73
N ASN A 99 -7.89 -4.85 -20.99
CA ASN A 99 -8.45 -3.80 -21.83
C ASN A 99 -8.58 -2.43 -21.10
N PRO A 100 -7.45 -1.84 -20.67
CA PRO A 100 -7.49 -0.64 -19.83
C PRO A 100 -8.15 0.57 -20.50
N GLU A 101 -8.07 0.68 -21.82
CA GLU A 101 -8.68 1.77 -22.61
C GLU A 101 -10.22 1.74 -22.64
N GLU A 102 -10.82 0.58 -22.38
CA GLU A 102 -12.29 0.40 -22.30
C GLU A 102 -12.61 -0.52 -21.11
N PRO A 103 -12.43 -0.03 -19.87
CA PRO A 103 -12.48 -0.88 -18.69
C PRO A 103 -13.92 -1.35 -18.41
N LYS A 104 -14.08 -2.66 -18.20
CA LYS A 104 -15.36 -3.31 -17.87
C LYS A 104 -15.25 -3.98 -16.51
N ILE A 105 -16.12 -3.59 -15.59
CA ILE A 105 -16.15 -4.12 -14.21
C ILE A 105 -16.39 -5.63 -14.22
N GLU A 106 -17.22 -6.11 -15.14
CA GLU A 106 -17.57 -7.51 -15.36
C GLU A 106 -16.35 -8.35 -15.76
N THR A 107 -15.32 -7.71 -16.35
CA THR A 107 -14.05 -8.34 -16.71
C THR A 107 -13.00 -8.16 -15.60
N TRP A 108 -12.94 -6.97 -15.00
CA TRP A 108 -11.93 -6.60 -14.02
C TRP A 108 -12.11 -7.32 -12.68
N VAL A 109 -13.35 -7.48 -12.20
CA VAL A 109 -13.61 -8.16 -10.91
C VAL A 109 -13.22 -9.64 -10.96
N PRO A 110 -13.62 -10.45 -11.97
CA PRO A 110 -13.16 -11.85 -12.07
C PRO A 110 -11.65 -11.98 -12.28
N PHE A 111 -11.03 -11.05 -13.02
CA PHE A 111 -9.58 -11.02 -13.18
C PHE A 111 -8.88 -10.78 -11.83
N LEU A 112 -9.35 -9.78 -11.08
CA LEU A 112 -8.82 -9.47 -9.74
C LEU A 112 -9.04 -10.64 -8.78
N SER A 113 -10.22 -11.26 -8.79
CA SER A 113 -10.55 -12.41 -7.94
C SER A 113 -9.61 -13.60 -8.20
N LYS A 114 -9.35 -13.93 -9.46
CA LYS A 114 -8.39 -14.99 -9.83
C LYS A 114 -6.96 -14.66 -9.39
N LEU A 115 -6.57 -13.38 -9.49
CA LEU A 115 -5.23 -12.92 -9.14
C LEU A 115 -5.00 -12.93 -7.62
N VAL A 116 -5.96 -12.41 -6.85
CA VAL A 116 -5.86 -12.32 -5.39
C VAL A 116 -6.02 -13.70 -4.75
N GLY A 117 -6.88 -14.55 -5.32
CA GLY A 117 -7.31 -15.81 -4.74
C GLY A 117 -8.17 -15.56 -3.51
N GLN A 118 -7.87 -16.25 -2.41
CA GLN A 118 -8.50 -15.98 -1.12
C GLN A 118 -7.81 -14.77 -0.47
N ALA A 119 -8.57 -13.70 -0.22
CA ALA A 119 -8.11 -12.59 0.62
C ALA A 119 -8.22 -12.98 2.10
N ASP A 120 -7.22 -12.57 2.87
CA ASP A 120 -7.07 -12.81 4.30
C ASP A 120 -6.62 -11.52 5.02
N GLU A 121 -6.34 -11.59 6.31
CA GLU A 121 -5.85 -10.47 7.12
C GLU A 121 -4.47 -9.92 6.70
N ASN A 122 -3.75 -10.66 5.85
CA ASN A 122 -2.45 -10.28 5.32
C ASN A 122 -2.53 -9.75 3.88
N THR A 123 -3.75 -9.57 3.35
CA THR A 123 -4.01 -9.10 1.99
C THR A 123 -4.48 -7.66 1.99
N PHE A 124 -3.76 -6.79 1.27
CA PHE A 124 -4.05 -5.37 1.15
C PHE A 124 -4.33 -5.00 -0.31
N LEU A 125 -5.34 -4.17 -0.53
CA LEU A 125 -5.78 -3.74 -1.86
C LEU A 125 -5.69 -2.21 -1.94
N VAL A 126 -5.07 -1.70 -2.99
CA VAL A 126 -4.91 -0.26 -3.25
C VAL A 126 -5.49 0.03 -4.64
N GLY A 127 -6.53 0.84 -4.70
CA GLY A 127 -7.17 1.21 -5.96
C GLY A 127 -6.89 2.64 -6.37
N HIS A 128 -6.80 2.89 -7.68
CA HIS A 128 -6.82 4.24 -8.25
C HIS A 128 -8.06 4.41 -9.15
N SER A 129 -8.88 5.44 -8.90
CA SER A 129 -10.08 5.73 -9.69
C SER A 129 -11.00 4.51 -9.86
N ILE A 130 -11.20 3.99 -11.09
CA ILE A 130 -11.99 2.78 -11.36
C ILE A 130 -11.41 1.51 -10.71
N GLY A 131 -10.11 1.49 -10.39
CA GLY A 131 -9.51 0.46 -9.56
C GLY A 131 -10.15 0.36 -8.18
N CYS A 132 -10.58 1.48 -7.57
CA CYS A 132 -11.32 1.47 -6.31
C CYS A 132 -12.69 0.79 -6.46
N GLN A 133 -13.41 1.11 -7.55
CA GLN A 133 -14.73 0.52 -7.85
C GLN A 133 -14.64 -1.00 -8.08
N THR A 134 -13.53 -1.46 -8.66
CA THR A 134 -13.23 -2.88 -8.87
C THR A 134 -12.98 -3.57 -7.53
N ILE A 135 -12.15 -2.97 -6.66
CA ILE A 135 -11.86 -3.53 -5.33
C ILE A 135 -13.12 -3.64 -4.48
N ILE A 136 -13.96 -2.60 -4.43
CA ILE A 136 -15.18 -2.61 -3.60
C ILE A 136 -16.16 -3.70 -4.06
N ARG A 137 -16.20 -4.02 -5.35
CA ARG A 137 -17.06 -5.10 -5.89
C ARG A 137 -16.45 -6.49 -5.76
N TYR A 138 -15.14 -6.57 -5.55
CA TYR A 138 -14.43 -7.81 -5.28
C TYR A 138 -14.63 -8.26 -3.82
N LEU A 139 -14.70 -7.31 -2.88
CA LEU A 139 -14.99 -7.54 -1.46
C LEU A 139 -16.46 -7.93 -1.23
#